data_AF-Q0ICD4-F1
#
_entry.id   AF-Q0ICD4-F1
#
_cell.length_a   1.000
_cell.length_b   1.000
_cell.length_c   1.000
_cell.angle_alpha   90.00
_cell.angle_beta   90.00
_cell.angle_gamma   90.00
#
_symmetry.space_group_name_H-M   'P 1'
#
loop_
_entity.id
_entity.type
_entity.pdbx_description
1 polymer ?
#
loop_
_entity_poly.entity_id
_entity_poly.type
_entity_poly.pdbx_seq_one_letter_code
_entity_poly.pdbx_strand_id
1 'polypeptide(L)'
;MVWSFCWMLLPFLPLCDSQGEHFLQLRVDPVPLATASRPQAQAGFVLPLALSASAVLLLGSASIYTLSLQGRLRLHALLRRDVTADQLRSAAQAFAAAARGPESCLLPWPFTDWSDIAQSCEGADPFAVSRGVVAEIPWSLLDWQPSTRSGQLTLQLADGRTGSFRLGLDPTAPAVLGIGDVQLQARVPQLEGES
;
A
#
# COMPACT_ATOMS: atom_id res chain seq x y z
N MET A 1 -22.66 -31.00 -7.47
CA MET A 1 -21.88 -31.10 -8.72
C MET A 1 -20.74 -30.10 -8.63
N VAL A 2 -19.52 -30.62 -8.50
CA VAL A 2 -18.25 -29.88 -8.42
C VAL A 2 -17.48 -30.17 -9.70
N TRP A 3 -17.19 -29.14 -10.48
CA TRP A 3 -16.23 -29.08 -11.60
C TRP A 3 -15.77 -27.61 -11.60
N SER A 4 -14.56 -27.18 -11.21
CA SER A 4 -13.20 -27.60 -11.59
C SER A 4 -12.97 -27.58 -13.09
N PHE A 5 -12.53 -26.43 -13.61
CA PHE A 5 -11.74 -26.32 -14.82
C PHE A 5 -10.53 -25.44 -14.52
N CYS A 6 -9.42 -26.12 -14.28
CA CYS A 6 -8.07 -25.59 -14.28
C CYS A 6 -7.39 -26.20 -15.52
N TRP A 7 -6.56 -25.40 -16.20
CA TRP A 7 -5.70 -25.69 -17.36
C TRP A 7 -6.38 -25.48 -18.72
N MET A 8 -5.80 -24.74 -19.68
CA MET A 8 -4.44 -24.87 -20.23
C MET A 8 -4.03 -23.56 -20.94
N LEU A 9 -2.87 -22.98 -20.57
CA LEU A 9 -1.82 -22.57 -21.53
C LEU A 9 -0.56 -22.10 -20.77
N LEU A 10 0.28 -23.10 -20.53
CA LEU A 10 1.67 -23.08 -20.07
C LEU A 10 2.58 -22.65 -21.25
N PRO A 11 3.79 -22.12 -20.98
CA PRO A 11 4.90 -22.95 -20.47
C PRO A 11 5.76 -22.25 -19.43
N PHE A 12 5.91 -22.85 -18.25
CA PHE A 12 7.15 -22.92 -17.47
C PHE A 12 6.87 -23.79 -16.23
N LEU A 13 7.11 -25.09 -16.36
CA LEU A 13 7.46 -25.99 -15.25
C LEU A 13 8.65 -26.84 -15.72
N PRO A 14 9.57 -27.11 -14.79
CA PRO A 14 9.76 -28.50 -14.43
C PRO A 14 9.51 -28.76 -12.93
N LEU A 15 9.05 -29.98 -12.67
CA LEU A 15 9.11 -30.76 -11.42
C LEU A 15 8.20 -30.27 -10.28
N CYS A 16 7.12 -30.97 -9.89
CA CYS A 16 6.94 -32.40 -9.62
C CYS A 16 7.95 -32.92 -8.57
N ASP A 17 7.67 -32.67 -7.28
CA ASP A 17 7.82 -33.67 -6.22
C ASP A 17 7.08 -33.20 -4.95
N SER A 18 6.24 -34.07 -4.40
CA SER A 18 5.55 -33.90 -3.12
C SER A 18 5.47 -35.27 -2.45
N GLN A 19 6.62 -35.86 -2.14
CA GLN A 19 6.77 -36.62 -0.90
C GLN A 19 8.24 -36.72 -0.51
N GLY A 20 8.55 -36.09 0.61
CA GLY A 20 9.87 -36.17 1.22
C GLY A 20 9.92 -35.17 2.35
N GLU A 21 9.61 -35.65 3.55
CA GLU A 21 9.94 -34.97 4.80
C GLU A 21 11.45 -34.74 4.87
N HIS A 22 11.94 -33.72 4.17
CA HIS A 22 13.23 -33.15 4.45
C HIS A 22 13.01 -32.08 5.49
N PHE A 23 12.92 -32.58 6.72
CA PHE A 23 13.44 -31.95 7.91
C PHE A 23 14.71 -31.19 7.50
N LEU A 24 14.60 -29.88 7.24
CA LEU A 24 15.74 -28.98 7.33
C LEU A 24 16.05 -28.89 8.83
N GLN A 25 16.63 -29.98 9.34
CA GLN A 25 17.62 -29.86 10.39
C GLN A 25 18.61 -28.83 9.84
N LEU A 26 18.56 -27.63 10.42
CA LEU A 26 19.75 -26.82 10.58
C LEU A 26 20.80 -27.73 11.20
N ARG A 27 21.53 -28.44 10.32
CA ARG A 27 22.82 -29.02 10.64
C ARG A 27 23.68 -27.80 10.91
N VAL A 28 23.67 -27.40 12.16
CA VAL A 28 24.80 -26.69 12.75
C VAL A 28 25.92 -27.70 12.58
N ASP A 29 26.68 -27.58 11.50
CA ASP A 29 27.87 -28.39 11.33
C ASP A 29 28.68 -28.24 12.62
N PRO A 30 28.98 -29.35 13.32
CA PRO A 30 29.90 -29.27 14.42
C PRO A 30 31.23 -28.84 13.80
N VAL A 31 31.59 -27.58 14.03
CA VAL A 31 32.95 -27.10 13.85
C VAL A 31 33.85 -28.17 14.44
N PRO A 32 34.80 -28.72 13.67
CA PRO A 32 35.64 -29.80 14.17
C PRO A 32 36.33 -29.27 15.42
N LEU A 33 35.97 -29.84 16.57
CA LEU A 33 36.74 -29.70 17.79
C LEU A 33 38.05 -30.46 17.53
N ALA A 34 38.96 -29.81 16.81
CA ALA A 34 40.37 -30.08 16.95
C ALA A 34 40.66 -29.92 18.44
N THR A 35 40.87 -31.06 19.11
CA THR A 35 41.39 -31.15 20.45
C THR A 35 42.81 -30.58 20.42
N ALA A 36 42.89 -29.26 20.44
CA ALA A 36 44.13 -28.53 20.66
C ALA A 36 44.59 -28.84 22.09
N SER A 37 45.67 -29.59 22.15
CA SER A 37 46.60 -29.74 23.26
C SER A 37 46.59 -28.55 24.21
N ARG A 38 46.33 -28.83 25.49
CA ARG A 38 46.36 -27.87 26.60
C ARG A 38 47.80 -27.46 26.87
N PRO A 39 48.24 -26.21 26.59
CA PRO A 39 49.48 -25.70 27.16
C PRO A 39 49.12 -25.15 28.54
N GLN A 40 49.62 -25.83 29.57
CA GLN A 40 49.55 -25.34 30.94
C GLN A 40 50.61 -24.25 31.11
N ALA A 41 50.30 -23.02 30.70
CA ALA A 41 51.09 -21.83 31.02
C ALA A 41 50.22 -20.56 30.91
N GLN A 42 50.20 -19.77 31.98
CA GLN A 42 49.70 -18.39 32.09
C GLN A 42 48.17 -18.19 32.16
N ALA A 43 47.63 -18.49 33.35
CA ALA A 43 46.29 -18.14 33.82
C ALA A 43 45.97 -16.61 33.86
N GLY A 44 46.84 -15.75 33.34
CA GLY A 44 46.68 -14.29 33.34
C GLY A 44 46.09 -13.68 32.06
N PHE A 45 46.16 -14.37 30.91
CA PHE A 45 45.81 -13.79 29.60
C PHE A 45 44.70 -14.52 28.83
N VAL A 46 44.17 -15.62 29.34
CA VAL A 46 43.12 -16.41 28.65
C VAL A 46 41.71 -15.92 28.99
N LEU A 47 41.52 -15.35 30.18
CA LEU A 47 40.25 -14.76 30.63
C LEU A 47 39.75 -13.61 29.72
N PRO A 48 40.60 -12.65 29.30
CA PRO A 48 40.19 -11.54 28.44
C PRO A 48 39.81 -11.99 27.02
N LEU A 49 40.45 -13.04 26.50
CA LEU A 49 40.22 -13.57 25.15
C LEU A 49 38.87 -14.30 25.04
N ALA A 50 38.50 -15.06 26.07
CA ALA A 50 37.17 -15.68 26.12
C ALA A 50 36.07 -14.61 26.24
N LEU A 51 36.30 -13.56 27.03
CA LEU A 51 35.37 -12.44 27.20
C LEU A 51 35.16 -11.66 25.90
N SER A 52 36.21 -11.41 25.12
CA SER A 52 36.09 -10.69 23.85
C SER A 52 35.38 -11.51 22.78
N ALA A 53 35.62 -12.82 22.70
CA ALA A 53 34.92 -13.72 21.77
C ALA A 53 33.41 -13.78 22.07
N SER A 54 33.03 -13.91 23.34
CA SER A 54 31.61 -13.85 23.74
C SER A 54 30.99 -12.48 23.48
N ALA A 55 31.72 -11.39 23.72
CA ALA A 55 31.23 -10.04 23.45
C ALA A 55 30.93 -9.84 21.95
N VAL A 56 31.80 -10.28 21.05
CA VAL A 56 31.60 -10.19 19.60
C VAL A 56 30.40 -11.03 19.15
N LEU A 57 30.22 -12.24 19.70
CA LEU A 57 29.07 -13.10 19.39
C LEU A 57 27.75 -12.48 19.86
N LEU A 58 27.72 -11.91 21.06
CA LEU A 58 26.54 -11.20 21.58
C LEU A 58 26.23 -9.94 20.77
N LEU A 59 27.26 -9.18 20.36
CA LEU A 59 27.08 -8.00 19.51
C LEU A 59 26.56 -8.40 18.11
N GLY A 60 27.06 -9.49 17.55
CA GLY A 60 26.63 -10.04 16.27
C GLY A 60 25.18 -10.51 16.29
N SER A 61 24.75 -11.22 17.34
CA SER A 61 23.36 -11.68 17.48
C SER A 61 22.38 -10.54 17.70
N ALA A 62 22.74 -9.55 18.53
CA ALA A 62 21.94 -8.35 18.75
C ALA A 62 21.79 -7.50 17.48
N SER A 63 22.82 -7.44 16.63
CA SER A 63 22.80 -6.71 15.36
C SER A 63 21.82 -7.32 14.35
N ILE A 64 21.83 -8.65 14.20
CA ILE A 64 20.92 -9.37 13.30
C ILE A 64 19.47 -9.22 13.80
N TYR A 65 19.24 -9.34 15.11
CA TYR A 65 17.92 -9.18 15.69
C TYR A 65 17.34 -7.78 15.39
N THR A 66 18.15 -6.74 15.59
CA THR A 66 17.75 -5.35 15.32
C THR A 66 17.45 -5.11 13.83
N LEU A 67 18.26 -5.65 12.93
CA LEU A 67 18.04 -5.55 11.49
C LEU A 67 16.75 -6.25 11.05
N SER A 68 16.45 -7.43 11.60
CA SER A 68 15.22 -8.16 11.29
C SER A 68 13.97 -7.39 11.71
N LEU A 69 14.01 -6.75 12.89
CA LEU A 69 12.91 -5.95 13.42
C LEU A 69 12.71 -4.68 12.59
N GLN A 70 13.80 -3.96 12.29
CA GLN A 70 13.75 -2.78 11.42
C GLN A 70 13.20 -3.12 10.03
N GLY A 71 13.59 -4.27 9.47
CA GLY A 71 13.05 -4.77 8.20
C GLY A 71 11.53 -4.98 8.25
N ARG A 72 11.02 -5.64 9.31
CA ARG A 72 9.57 -5.83 9.50
C ARG A 72 8.83 -4.52 9.65
N LEU A 73 9.34 -3.58 10.43
CA LEU A 73 8.72 -2.27 10.62
C LEU A 73 8.63 -1.49 9.31
N ARG A 74 9.70 -1.52 8.49
CA ARG A 74 9.69 -0.91 7.15
C ARG A 74 8.67 -1.56 6.24
N LEU A 75 8.61 -2.89 6.20
CA LEU A 75 7.65 -3.60 5.37
C LEU A 75 6.21 -3.27 5.77
N HIS A 76 5.89 -3.26 7.07
CA HIS A 76 4.57 -2.88 7.55
C HIS A 76 4.20 -1.44 7.18
N ALA A 77 5.16 -0.51 7.22
CA ALA A 77 4.94 0.86 6.81
C ALA A 77 4.66 0.98 5.30
N LEU A 78 5.37 0.22 4.47
CA LEU A 78 5.14 0.16 3.03
C LEU A 78 3.77 -0.43 2.70
N LEU A 79 3.44 -1.60 3.25
CA LEU A 79 2.15 -2.24 3.04
C LEU A 79 0.97 -1.34 3.43
N ARG A 80 1.08 -0.62 4.56
CA ARG A 80 0.04 0.33 4.98
C ARG A 80 -0.14 1.49 3.99
N ARG A 81 0.95 1.97 3.39
CA ARG A 81 0.90 3.01 2.36
C ARG A 81 0.25 2.49 1.08
N ASP A 82 0.62 1.29 0.63
CA ASP A 82 0.08 0.68 -0.58
C ASP A 82 -1.43 0.40 -0.44
N VAL A 83 -1.85 -0.20 0.68
CA VAL A 83 -3.28 -0.42 0.97
C VAL A 83 -4.06 0.88 0.98
N THR A 84 -3.50 1.95 1.54
CA THR A 84 -4.15 3.27 1.56
C THR A 84 -4.24 3.87 0.16
N ALA A 85 -3.17 3.78 -0.62
CA ALA A 85 -3.12 4.23 -2.01
C ALA A 85 -4.16 3.50 -2.87
N ASP A 86 -4.29 2.18 -2.70
CA ASP A 86 -5.23 1.36 -3.44
C ASP A 86 -6.68 1.71 -3.09
N GLN A 87 -7.00 1.88 -1.80
CA GLN A 87 -8.35 2.28 -1.38
C GLN A 87 -8.76 3.65 -1.94
N LEU A 88 -7.84 4.63 -1.90
CA LEU A 88 -8.09 5.94 -2.49
C LEU A 88 -8.22 5.85 -4.02
N ARG A 89 -7.44 4.98 -4.68
CA ARG A 89 -7.55 4.76 -6.13
C ARG A 89 -8.90 4.13 -6.48
N SER A 90 -9.40 3.19 -5.69
CA SER A 90 -10.74 2.64 -5.86
C SER A 90 -11.83 3.69 -5.64
N ALA A 91 -11.66 4.62 -4.69
CA ALA A 91 -12.57 5.77 -4.55
C ALA A 91 -12.54 6.69 -5.78
N ALA A 92 -11.37 6.97 -6.35
CA ALA A 92 -11.24 7.74 -7.59
C ALA A 92 -11.91 7.04 -8.78
N GLN A 93 -11.83 5.70 -8.85
CA GLN A 93 -12.56 4.91 -9.85
C GLN A 93 -14.08 5.00 -9.63
N ALA A 94 -14.55 4.96 -8.38
CA ALA A 94 -15.96 5.13 -8.07
C ALA A 94 -16.47 6.52 -8.48
N PHE A 95 -15.70 7.59 -8.22
CA PHE A 95 -15.97 8.93 -8.74
C PHE A 95 -16.08 8.93 -10.26
N ALA A 96 -15.10 8.35 -10.97
CA ALA A 96 -15.10 8.30 -12.43
C ALA A 96 -16.25 7.47 -13.01
N ALA A 97 -16.80 6.52 -12.25
CA ALA A 97 -17.99 5.78 -12.60
C ALA A 97 -19.27 6.58 -12.35
N ALA A 98 -19.34 7.32 -11.23
CA ALA A 98 -20.46 8.19 -10.88
C ALA A 98 -20.59 9.41 -11.80
N ALA A 99 -19.46 9.92 -12.31
CA ALA A 99 -19.43 11.06 -13.24
C ALA A 99 -19.76 10.71 -14.70
N ARG A 100 -20.45 9.59 -14.95
CA ARG A 100 -20.89 9.15 -16.28
C ARG A 100 -22.38 9.38 -16.43
N GLY A 101 -22.87 9.48 -17.66
CA GLY A 101 -24.30 9.72 -17.90
C GLY A 101 -24.64 11.20 -17.73
N PRO A 102 -25.78 11.59 -17.13
CA PRO A 102 -26.14 13.00 -16.99
C PRO A 102 -25.15 13.79 -16.11
N GLU A 103 -24.54 13.13 -15.12
CA GLU A 103 -23.54 13.67 -14.21
C GLU A 103 -22.26 14.16 -14.91
N SER A 104 -21.99 13.63 -16.11
CA SER A 104 -20.86 14.05 -16.94
C SER A 104 -20.86 15.55 -17.23
N CYS A 105 -22.04 16.16 -17.32
CA CYS A 105 -22.22 17.60 -17.58
C CYS A 105 -21.57 18.50 -16.50
N LEU A 106 -21.33 17.97 -15.29
CA LEU A 106 -20.69 18.70 -14.20
C LEU A 106 -19.16 18.73 -14.31
N LEU A 107 -18.55 17.75 -14.98
CA LEU A 107 -17.08 17.59 -15.03
C LEU A 107 -16.30 18.80 -15.59
N PRO A 108 -16.81 19.58 -16.57
CA PRO A 108 -16.12 20.78 -17.06
C PRO A 108 -16.04 21.92 -16.04
N TRP A 109 -16.79 21.85 -14.94
CA TRP A 109 -16.93 22.92 -13.96
C TRP A 109 -16.25 22.57 -12.64
N PRO A 110 -15.66 23.54 -11.93
CA PRO A 110 -15.08 23.29 -10.61
C PRO A 110 -16.17 22.92 -9.60
N PHE A 111 -15.78 22.16 -8.57
CA PHE A 111 -16.74 21.65 -7.56
C PHE A 111 -17.58 22.77 -6.91
N THR A 112 -16.98 23.94 -6.72
CA THR A 112 -17.64 25.13 -6.14
C THR A 112 -18.85 25.61 -6.93
N ASP A 113 -18.88 25.34 -8.25
CA ASP A 113 -19.87 25.89 -9.15
C ASP A 113 -20.94 24.85 -9.51
N TRP A 114 -20.81 23.61 -9.01
CA TRP A 114 -21.72 22.51 -9.35
C TRP A 114 -23.16 22.78 -8.91
N SER A 115 -23.39 23.49 -7.80
CA SER A 115 -24.76 23.84 -7.35
C SER A 115 -25.48 24.74 -8.35
N ASP A 116 -24.74 25.65 -8.98
CA ASP A 116 -25.30 26.65 -9.89
C ASP A 116 -25.51 26.04 -11.28
N ILE A 117 -24.55 25.24 -11.73
CA ILE A 117 -24.58 24.58 -13.04
C ILE A 117 -25.51 23.37 -13.07
N ALA A 118 -25.78 22.71 -11.94
CA ALA A 118 -26.70 21.56 -11.89
C ALA A 118 -28.07 21.87 -12.50
N GLN A 119 -28.54 23.11 -12.41
CA GLN A 119 -29.81 23.54 -13.02
C GLN A 119 -29.78 23.51 -14.56
N SER A 120 -28.60 23.67 -15.15
CA SER A 120 -28.36 23.62 -16.60
C SER A 120 -28.08 22.19 -17.10
N CYS A 121 -27.67 21.29 -16.19
CA CYS A 121 -27.39 19.89 -16.48
C CYS A 121 -28.63 19.04 -16.20
N GLU A 122 -29.44 18.79 -17.23
CA GLU A 122 -30.67 18.01 -17.09
C GLU A 122 -30.40 16.60 -16.52
N GLY A 123 -31.04 16.30 -15.39
CA GLY A 123 -30.93 15.00 -14.72
C GLY A 123 -29.63 14.77 -13.95
N ALA A 124 -28.71 15.73 -13.91
CA ALA A 124 -27.49 15.61 -13.13
C ALA A 124 -27.74 15.93 -11.65
N ASP A 125 -27.34 15.04 -10.76
CA ASP A 125 -27.33 15.30 -9.31
C ASP A 125 -25.88 15.49 -8.82
N PRO A 126 -25.48 16.70 -8.37
CA PRO A 126 -24.16 16.94 -7.78
C PRO A 126 -23.85 16.02 -6.59
N PHE A 127 -24.87 15.59 -5.85
CA PHE A 127 -24.70 14.72 -4.70
C PHE A 127 -24.45 13.25 -5.08
N ALA A 128 -24.77 12.83 -6.30
CA ALA A 128 -24.49 11.48 -6.77
C ALA A 128 -23.00 11.29 -7.11
N VAL A 129 -22.31 12.37 -7.47
CA VAL A 129 -20.88 12.35 -7.85
C VAL A 129 -19.96 12.78 -6.72
N SER A 130 -20.45 13.59 -5.78
CA SER A 130 -19.62 14.14 -4.69
C SER A 130 -19.44 13.18 -3.50
N ARG A 131 -20.10 12.03 -3.50
CA ARG A 131 -20.01 11.04 -2.42
C ARG A 131 -20.36 9.66 -2.92
N GLY A 132 -19.84 8.64 -2.24
CA GLY A 132 -20.16 7.26 -2.52
C GLY A 132 -19.59 6.33 -1.46
N VAL A 133 -19.59 5.03 -1.77
CA VAL A 133 -19.02 3.99 -0.90
C VAL A 133 -18.15 3.08 -1.73
N VAL A 134 -16.97 2.72 -1.22
CA VAL A 134 -16.07 1.74 -1.84
C VAL A 134 -15.54 0.80 -0.76
N ALA A 135 -15.68 -0.51 -0.96
CA ALA A 135 -15.31 -1.53 0.04
C ALA A 135 -15.80 -1.15 1.45
N GLU A 136 -17.11 -0.87 1.57
CA GLU A 136 -17.79 -0.46 2.81
C GLU A 136 -17.30 0.86 3.45
N ILE A 137 -16.32 1.55 2.86
CA ILE A 137 -15.80 2.83 3.34
C ILE A 137 -16.45 3.96 2.54
N PRO A 138 -17.22 4.86 3.18
CA PRO A 138 -17.72 6.05 2.51
C PRO A 138 -16.57 6.95 2.07
N TRP A 139 -16.72 7.56 0.89
CA TRP A 139 -15.82 8.58 0.38
C TRP A 139 -16.61 9.83 0.04
N SER A 140 -15.94 10.98 0.16
CA SER A 140 -16.45 12.30 -0.19
C SER A 140 -15.46 13.04 -1.08
N LEU A 141 -16.00 13.82 -1.99
CA LEU A 141 -15.28 14.78 -2.80
C LEU A 141 -14.98 16.00 -1.94
N LEU A 142 -13.70 16.35 -1.81
CA LEU A 142 -13.29 17.60 -1.17
C LEU A 142 -13.17 18.72 -2.20
N ASP A 143 -12.56 18.41 -3.34
CA ASP A 143 -12.32 19.40 -4.38
C ASP A 143 -12.21 18.75 -5.77
N TRP A 144 -12.64 19.51 -6.77
CA TRP A 144 -12.50 19.18 -8.18
C TRP A 144 -12.19 20.45 -8.97
N GLN A 145 -11.03 20.46 -9.63
CA GLN A 145 -10.58 21.56 -10.48
C GLN A 145 -10.32 21.03 -11.89
N PRO A 146 -11.23 21.27 -12.85
CA PRO A 146 -11.04 20.83 -14.22
C PRO A 146 -10.02 21.71 -14.95
N SER A 147 -9.44 21.12 -15.98
CA SER A 147 -8.57 21.76 -16.97
C SER A 147 -8.90 21.18 -18.35
N THR A 148 -8.31 21.72 -19.42
CA THR A 148 -8.72 21.42 -20.81
C THR A 148 -8.65 19.95 -21.21
N ARG A 149 -7.75 19.15 -20.62
CA ARG A 149 -7.60 17.70 -20.91
C ARG A 149 -7.44 16.85 -19.66
N SER A 150 -7.56 17.47 -18.49
CA SER A 150 -7.34 16.80 -17.22
C SER A 150 -8.12 17.48 -16.11
N GLY A 151 -8.17 16.93 -14.91
CA GLY A 151 -8.65 17.65 -13.74
C GLY A 151 -7.92 17.18 -12.50
N GLN A 152 -7.80 18.08 -11.52
CA GLN A 152 -7.30 17.73 -10.19
C GLN A 152 -8.48 17.32 -9.33
N LEU A 153 -8.46 16.08 -8.87
CA LEU A 153 -9.47 15.51 -7.98
C LEU A 153 -8.85 15.37 -6.59
N THR A 154 -9.56 15.80 -5.56
CA THR A 154 -9.19 15.56 -4.16
C THR A 154 -10.33 14.86 -3.44
N LEU A 155 -10.05 13.66 -2.92
CA LEU A 155 -11.02 12.81 -2.24
C LEU A 155 -10.61 12.56 -0.80
N GLN A 156 -11.60 12.36 0.06
CA GLN A 156 -11.42 11.92 1.43
C GLN A 156 -12.22 10.64 1.70
N LEU A 157 -11.62 9.71 2.41
CA LEU A 157 -12.31 8.55 2.99
C LEU A 157 -12.87 8.93 4.37
N ALA A 158 -13.92 8.26 4.82
CA ALA A 158 -14.57 8.50 6.11
C ALA A 158 -13.63 8.41 7.33
N ASP A 159 -12.49 7.74 7.20
CA ASP A 159 -11.46 7.66 8.25
C ASP A 159 -10.47 8.84 8.27
N GLY A 160 -10.71 9.86 7.42
CA GLY A 160 -9.94 11.08 7.30
C GLY A 160 -8.73 11.00 6.36
N ARG A 161 -8.44 9.84 5.77
CA ARG A 161 -7.37 9.73 4.77
C ARG A 161 -7.77 10.47 3.49
N THR A 162 -6.86 11.27 2.98
CA THR A 162 -7.11 12.16 1.83
C THR A 162 -6.09 11.88 0.73
N GLY A 163 -6.54 11.90 -0.52
CA GLY A 163 -5.73 11.65 -1.70
C GLY A 163 -6.06 12.60 -2.84
N SER A 164 -5.03 13.03 -3.54
CA SER A 164 -5.16 13.85 -4.75
C SER A 164 -4.77 13.07 -5.99
N PHE A 165 -5.56 13.20 -7.05
CA PHE A 165 -5.41 12.49 -8.31
C PHE A 165 -5.50 13.45 -9.48
N ARG A 166 -4.68 13.20 -10.51
CA ARG A 166 -4.89 13.83 -11.81
C ARG A 166 -5.75 12.91 -12.67
N LEU A 167 -6.95 13.37 -13.03
CA LEU A 167 -7.81 12.67 -13.99
C LEU A 167 -7.50 13.16 -15.41
N GLY A 168 -7.54 12.26 -16.38
CA GLY A 168 -7.60 12.62 -17.80
C GLY A 168 -9.05 12.83 -18.21
N LEU A 169 -9.33 13.92 -18.92
CA LEU A 169 -10.67 14.24 -19.43
C LEU A 169 -10.66 14.19 -20.95
N ASP A 170 -11.76 13.71 -21.53
CA ASP A 170 -11.98 13.79 -22.97
C ASP A 170 -12.31 15.26 -23.34
N PRO A 171 -11.57 15.86 -24.31
CA PRO A 171 -11.81 17.24 -24.72
C PRO A 171 -13.08 17.42 -25.58
N THR A 172 -13.67 16.31 -26.05
CA THR A 172 -14.78 16.29 -27.01
C THR A 172 -16.09 15.88 -26.35
N ALA A 173 -16.02 14.98 -25.37
CA ALA A 173 -17.13 14.59 -24.52
C ALA A 173 -16.69 14.70 -23.06
N PRO A 174 -17.53 15.15 -22.12
CA PRO A 174 -17.11 15.31 -20.74
C PRO A 174 -17.03 13.95 -20.04
N ALA A 175 -16.01 13.15 -20.32
CA ALA A 175 -15.81 11.83 -19.74
C ALA A 175 -14.42 11.68 -19.14
N VAL A 176 -14.31 10.92 -18.05
CA VAL A 176 -13.02 10.56 -17.46
C VAL A 176 -12.37 9.44 -18.28
N LEU A 177 -11.21 9.73 -18.87
CA LEU A 177 -10.44 8.80 -19.71
C LEU A 177 -9.44 7.96 -18.91
N GLY A 178 -8.96 8.48 -17.77
CA GLY A 178 -7.95 7.81 -16.97
C GLY A 178 -7.72 8.48 -15.63
N ILE A 179 -7.08 7.75 -14.72
CA ILE A 179 -6.77 8.18 -13.35
C ILE A 179 -5.25 8.04 -13.19
N GLY A 180 -4.59 9.14 -12.88
CA GLY A 180 -3.15 9.17 -12.60
C GLY A 180 -2.80 8.63 -11.21
N ASP A 181 -1.52 8.70 -10.86
CA ASP A 181 -1.05 8.27 -9.56
C ASP A 181 -1.62 9.09 -8.40
N VAL A 182 -1.78 8.41 -7.26
CA VAL A 182 -2.25 9.04 -6.02
C VAL A 182 -1.13 9.86 -5.38
N GLN A 183 -1.45 11.10 -5.06
CA GLN A 183 -0.67 11.93 -4.16
C GLN A 183 -1.32 11.84 -2.78
N LEU A 184 -0.75 11.01 -1.91
CA LEU A 184 -1.20 10.89 -0.53
C LEU A 184 -0.95 12.21 0.21
N GLN A 185 -1.99 12.78 0.77
CA GLN A 185 -1.89 13.99 1.57
C GLN A 185 -1.70 13.63 3.05
N ALA A 186 -0.93 14.46 3.77
CA ALA A 186 -0.88 14.34 5.22
C ALA A 186 -2.30 14.53 5.78
N ARG A 187 -2.70 13.67 6.71
CA ARG A 187 -4.01 13.75 7.38
C ARG A 187 -4.19 15.17 7.92
N VAL A 188 -5.20 15.89 7.43
CA VAL A 188 -5.61 17.16 8.05
C VAL A 188 -6.13 16.79 9.44
N PRO A 189 -5.53 17.27 10.54
CA PRO A 189 -6.07 17.02 11.87
C PRO A 189 -7.49 17.59 11.89
N GLN A 190 -8.48 16.72 12.06
CA GLN A 190 -9.84 17.12 12.38
C GLN A 190 -9.75 17.77 13.76
N LEU A 191 -9.77 19.11 13.79
CA LEU A 191 -10.08 19.83 15.00
C LEU A 191 -11.49 19.42 15.37
N GLU A 192 -11.61 18.58 16.40
CA GLU A 192 -12.84 18.35 17.15
C GLU A 192 -13.46 19.71 17.45
N GLY A 193 -14.48 20.06 16.66
CA GLY A 193 -15.35 21.18 16.95
C GLY A 193 -16.25 20.75 18.09
N GLU A 194 -15.82 21.07 19.31
CA GLU A 194 -16.68 21.12 20.47
C GLU A 194 -17.76 22.20 20.23
N SER A 195 -19.03 21.78 20.18
CA SER A 195 -20.17 22.64 20.48
C SER A 195 -21.36 21.83 20.97
#